data_AF-A0A416TBR5-F1
#
_entry.id   AF-A0A416TBR5-F1
#
_cell.length_a   1.000
_cell.length_b   1.000
_cell.length_c   1.000
_cell.angle_alpha   90.00
_cell.angle_beta   90.00
_cell.angle_gamma   90.00
#
_symmetry.space_group_name_H-M   'P 1'
#
loop_
_entity.id
_entity.type
_entity.pdbx_description
1 polymer ?
#
loop_
_entity_poly.entity_id
_entity_poly.type
_entity_poly.pdbx_seq_one_letter_code
_entity_poly.pdbx_strand_id
1 'polypeptide(L)'
;MVEIAYRLIWSRPAQKELKAIALYYKKEVSLRVAQSIIEAIQAEARRLIHMPFIGQIEPSLADDPREYRYLISGHYKIVYHINKDKIRINNIFDCRQAPDKLKQTIR
;
A
#
# COMPACT_ATOMS: atom_id res chain seq x y z
N MET A 1 4.04 -30.08 -3.75
CA MET A 1 4.28 -28.67 -3.41
C MET A 1 2.99 -28.13 -2.82
N VAL A 2 3.01 -27.56 -1.61
CA VAL A 2 1.82 -26.93 -1.04
C VAL A 2 1.73 -25.52 -1.61
N GLU A 3 0.64 -25.21 -2.29
CA GLU A 3 0.35 -23.86 -2.75
C GLU A 3 0.07 -22.99 -1.51
N ILE A 4 0.98 -22.06 -1.18
CA ILE A 4 0.75 -21.11 -0.10
C ILE A 4 -0.18 -20.02 -0.66
N ALA A 5 -1.45 -20.08 -0.27
CA ALA A 5 -2.40 -19.01 -0.57
C ALA A 5 -2.17 -17.82 0.38
N TYR A 6 -1.54 -16.76 -0.13
CA TYR A 6 -1.37 -15.54 0.66
C TYR A 6 -2.69 -14.78 0.81
N ARG A 7 -2.89 -14.20 1.99
CA ARG A 7 -4.06 -13.39 2.33
C ARG A 7 -3.69 -11.91 2.45
N LEU A 8 -4.35 -11.08 1.66
CA LEU A 8 -4.18 -9.63 1.68
C LEU A 8 -5.02 -9.01 2.79
N ILE A 9 -4.39 -8.28 3.72
CA ILE A 9 -5.04 -7.66 4.88
C ILE A 9 -4.73 -6.17 4.89
N TRP A 10 -5.77 -5.34 4.83
CA TRP A 10 -5.65 -3.90 4.90
C TRP A 10 -5.64 -3.42 6.35
N SER A 11 -4.60 -2.68 6.74
CA SER A 11 -4.56 -2.03 8.05
C SER A 11 -5.60 -0.91 8.15
N ARG A 12 -5.97 -0.52 9.38
CA ARG A 12 -6.80 0.68 9.59
C ARG A 12 -6.16 1.96 9.01
N PRO A 13 -4.85 2.22 9.17
CA PRO A 13 -4.18 3.32 8.47
C PRO A 13 -4.35 3.28 6.94
N ALA A 14 -4.09 2.13 6.30
CA ALA A 14 -4.22 2.01 4.85
C ALA A 14 -5.66 2.28 4.36
N GLN A 15 -6.67 1.80 5.09
CA GLN A 15 -8.07 2.08 4.79
C GLN A 15 -8.42 3.57 4.94
N LYS A 16 -7.85 4.25 5.94
CA LYS A 16 -8.02 5.69 6.13
C LYS A 16 -7.40 6.48 4.98
N GLU A 17 -6.20 6.11 4.54
CA GLU A 17 -5.54 6.77 3.41
C GLU A 17 -6.30 6.57 2.09
N LEU A 18 -6.77 5.34 1.80
CA LEU A 18 -7.63 5.10 0.64
C LEU A 18 -8.87 6.01 0.67
N LYS A 19 -9.51 6.15 1.84
CA LYS A 19 -10.67 7.04 2.00
C LYS A 19 -10.30 8.50 1.79
N ALA A 20 -9.16 8.95 2.33
CA ALA A 20 -8.68 10.32 2.18
C ALA A 20 -8.38 10.66 0.70
N ILE A 21 -7.69 9.75 0.00
CA ILE A 21 -7.40 9.86 -1.44
C ILE A 21 -8.69 9.95 -2.24
N ALA A 22 -9.65 9.06 -1.98
CA ALA A 22 -10.93 9.04 -2.68
C ALA A 22 -11.71 10.35 -2.47
N LEU A 23 -11.77 10.85 -1.22
CA LEU A 23 -12.47 12.09 -0.89
C LEU A 23 -11.80 13.31 -1.54
N TYR A 24 -10.47 13.36 -1.55
CA TYR A 24 -9.71 14.42 -2.20
C TYR A 24 -10.02 14.49 -3.70
N TYR A 25 -9.80 13.41 -4.45
CA TYR A 25 -10.03 13.44 -5.91
C TYR A 25 -11.50 13.58 -6.29
N LYS A 26 -12.43 13.09 -5.44
CA LYS A 26 -13.86 13.29 -5.67
C LYS A 26 -14.21 14.78 -5.60
N LYS A 27 -13.61 15.51 -4.66
CA LYS A 27 -13.84 16.94 -4.44
C LYS A 27 -13.12 17.80 -5.48
N GLU A 28 -11.84 17.52 -5.73
CA GLU A 28 -10.96 18.39 -6.53
C GLU A 28 -10.99 18.07 -8.04
N VAL A 29 -11.45 16.88 -8.44
CA VAL A 29 -11.43 16.46 -9.85
C VAL A 29 -12.78 15.88 -10.30
N SER A 30 -13.09 14.64 -9.91
CA SER A 30 -14.37 13.99 -10.19
C SER A 30 -14.48 12.64 -9.47
N LEU A 31 -15.70 12.15 -9.31
CA LEU A 31 -15.95 10.80 -8.79
C LEU A 31 -15.28 9.71 -9.63
N ARG A 32 -15.30 9.85 -10.97
CA ARG A 32 -14.70 8.90 -11.90
C ARG A 32 -13.18 8.78 -11.70
N VAL A 33 -12.50 9.91 -11.56
CA VAL A 33 -11.05 9.93 -11.30
C VAL A 33 -10.73 9.33 -9.93
N ALA A 34 -11.51 9.68 -8.90
CA ALA A 34 -11.33 9.08 -7.58
C ALA A 34 -11.46 7.55 -7.60
N GLN A 35 -12.49 7.02 -8.27
CA GLN A 35 -12.69 5.57 -8.42
C GLN A 35 -11.52 4.90 -9.14
N SER A 36 -11.12 5.45 -10.29
CA SER A 36 -10.01 4.90 -11.09
C SER A 36 -8.70 4.81 -10.30
N ILE A 37 -8.38 5.81 -9.49
CA ILE A 37 -7.17 5.80 -8.65
C ILE A 37 -7.25 4.70 -7.57
N ILE A 38 -8.39 4.57 -6.89
CA ILE A 38 -8.57 3.54 -5.85
C ILE A 38 -8.54 2.14 -6.45
N GLU A 39 -9.18 1.94 -7.60
CA GLU A 39 -9.17 0.66 -8.32
C GLU A 39 -7.76 0.27 -8.76
N ALA A 40 -6.96 1.22 -9.27
CA ALA A 40 -5.57 0.98 -9.64
C ALA A 40 -4.72 0.56 -8.43
N ILE A 41 -4.83 1.26 -7.29
CA ILE A 41 -4.11 0.92 -6.05
C ILE A 41 -4.49 -0.49 -5.58
N GLN A 42 -5.79 -0.81 -5.58
CA GLN A 42 -6.26 -2.13 -5.15
C GLN A 42 -5.85 -3.23 -6.13
N ALA A 43 -5.85 -2.97 -7.44
CA ALA A 43 -5.40 -3.91 -8.46
C ALA A 43 -3.92 -4.24 -8.30
N GLU A 44 -3.09 -3.21 -8.08
CA GLU A 44 -1.66 -3.40 -7.85
C GLU A 44 -1.41 -4.19 -6.55
N ALA A 45 -2.12 -3.88 -5.46
CA ALA A 45 -2.02 -4.64 -4.21
C ALA A 45 -2.45 -6.12 -4.37
N ARG A 46 -3.44 -6.42 -5.23
CA ARG A 46 -3.89 -7.81 -5.46
C ARG A 46 -2.80 -8.69 -6.09
N ARG A 47 -1.85 -8.13 -6.84
CA ARG A 47 -0.72 -8.89 -7.40
C ARG A 47 0.11 -9.59 -6.33
N LEU A 48 0.15 -9.02 -5.12
CA LEU A 48 0.88 -9.57 -3.98
C LEU A 48 0.36 -10.95 -3.56
N ILE A 49 -0.90 -11.30 -3.82
CA ILE A 49 -1.47 -12.62 -3.48
C ILE A 49 -0.68 -13.75 -4.16
N HIS A 50 -0.23 -13.53 -5.40
CA HIS A 50 0.53 -14.51 -6.18
C HIS A 50 2.03 -14.26 -6.13
N MET A 51 2.43 -13.01 -5.92
CA MET A 51 3.82 -12.60 -5.97
C MET A 51 4.14 -11.68 -4.79
N PRO A 52 4.15 -12.18 -3.55
CA PRO A 52 4.26 -11.35 -2.34
C PRO A 52 5.58 -10.57 -2.26
N PHE A 53 6.65 -11.02 -2.91
CA PHE A 53 7.99 -10.42 -2.80
C PHE A 53 8.36 -9.49 -3.97
N ILE A 54 7.42 -9.14 -4.87
CA ILE A 54 7.73 -8.27 -6.04
C ILE A 54 8.04 -6.82 -5.66
N GLY A 55 7.71 -6.41 -4.44
CA GLY A 55 8.05 -5.09 -3.94
C GLY A 55 9.49 -5.06 -3.44
N GLN A 56 10.17 -3.96 -3.74
CA GLN A 56 11.48 -3.67 -3.17
C GLN A 56 11.35 -3.28 -1.69
N ILE A 57 12.43 -3.46 -0.93
CA ILE A 57 12.51 -3.03 0.47
C ILE A 57 12.34 -1.50 0.53
N GLU A 58 11.56 -1.02 1.50
CA GLU A 58 11.38 0.41 1.76
C GLU A 58 12.62 0.97 2.48
N PRO A 59 13.45 1.80 1.82
CA PRO A 59 14.73 2.23 2.37
C PRO A 59 14.58 2.99 3.68
N SER A 60 13.50 3.76 3.84
CA SER A 60 13.27 4.51 5.07
C SER A 60 12.92 3.62 6.28
N LEU A 61 12.67 2.33 6.06
CA LEU A 61 12.25 1.36 7.09
C LEU A 61 13.13 0.09 7.06
N ALA A 62 14.30 0.15 6.43
CA ALA A 62 15.16 -1.02 6.21
C ALA A 62 15.67 -1.65 7.51
N ASP A 63 15.81 -0.87 8.58
CA ASP A 63 16.26 -1.34 9.90
C ASP A 63 15.15 -2.03 10.71
N ASP A 64 13.89 -2.02 10.24
CA ASP A 64 12.78 -2.66 10.94
C ASP A 64 12.75 -4.17 10.66
N PRO A 65 12.66 -5.03 11.70
CA PRO A 65 12.71 -6.49 11.54
C PRO A 65 11.51 -7.07 10.76
N ARG A 66 10.46 -6.28 10.49
CA ARG A 66 9.32 -6.70 9.66
C ARG A 66 9.63 -6.70 8.17
N GLU A 67 10.75 -6.10 7.75
CA GLU A 67 11.17 -5.99 6.35
C GLU A 67 10.07 -5.38 5.47
N TYR A 68 9.82 -4.09 5.68
CA TYR A 68 8.83 -3.37 4.90
C TYR A 68 9.22 -3.31 3.43
N ARG A 69 8.22 -3.51 2.56
CA ARG A 69 8.32 -3.46 1.11
C ARG A 69 7.30 -2.49 0.53
N TYR A 70 7.49 -2.07 -0.71
CA TYR A 70 6.48 -1.27 -1.41
C TYR A 70 6.30 -1.62 -2.88
N LEU A 71 5.09 -1.34 -3.37
CA LEU A 71 4.77 -1.20 -4.80
C LEU A 71 4.38 0.24 -5.11
N ILE A 72 4.49 0.63 -6.37
CA ILE A 72 4.09 1.95 -6.86
C ILE A 72 2.83 1.81 -7.71
N SER A 73 1.80 2.59 -7.40
CA SER A 73 0.62 2.77 -8.23
C SER A 73 0.36 4.27 -8.41
N GLY A 74 0.68 4.80 -9.59
CA GLY A 74 0.66 6.25 -9.84
C GLY A 74 1.60 6.98 -8.89
N HIS A 75 1.08 7.91 -8.10
CA HIS A 75 1.84 8.68 -7.11
C HIS A 75 1.87 8.03 -5.71
N TYR A 76 1.37 6.80 -5.56
CA TYR A 76 1.20 6.19 -4.26
C TYR A 76 2.10 4.97 -4.08
N LYS A 77 2.77 4.92 -2.93
CA LYS A 77 3.43 3.73 -2.41
C LYS A 77 2.39 2.88 -1.67
N ILE A 78 2.28 1.62 -2.05
CA ILE A 78 1.55 0.59 -1.31
C ILE A 78 2.58 -0.06 -0.39
N VAL A 79 2.65 0.36 0.88
CA VAL A 79 3.65 -0.11 1.83
C VAL A 79 3.11 -1.30 2.61
N TYR A 80 3.83 -2.41 2.62
CA TYR A 80 3.38 -3.67 3.20
C TYR A 80 4.53 -4.45 3.85
N HIS A 81 4.19 -5.45 4.63
CA HIS A 81 5.11 -6.52 5.01
C HIS A 81 4.40 -7.87 4.93
N ILE A 82 5.20 -8.94 4.97
CA ILE A 82 4.75 -10.32 4.91
C ILE A 82 4.97 -10.95 6.28
N ASN A 83 3.94 -11.59 6.83
CA ASN A 83 4.04 -12.37 8.06
C ASN A 83 3.34 -13.71 7.85
N LYS A 84 4.13 -14.78 7.72
CA LYS A 84 3.66 -16.12 7.31
C LYS A 84 2.91 -16.03 5.98
N ASP A 85 1.64 -16.42 5.97
CA ASP A 85 0.73 -16.38 4.83
C ASP A 85 -0.02 -15.05 4.68
N LYS A 86 0.32 -14.02 5.47
CA LYS A 86 -0.41 -12.75 5.51
C LYS A 86 0.41 -11.62 4.93
N ILE A 87 -0.17 -10.93 3.97
CA ILE A 87 0.37 -9.71 3.38
C ILE A 87 -0.40 -8.56 3.99
N ARG A 88 0.25 -7.83 4.90
CA ARG A 88 -0.39 -6.71 5.57
C ARG A 88 -0.05 -5.43 4.82
N ILE A 89 -1.04 -4.80 4.19
CA ILE A 89 -0.89 -3.45 3.67
C ILE A 89 -0.91 -2.50 4.86
N ASN A 90 0.24 -1.96 5.23
CA ASN A 90 0.40 -1.08 6.39
C ASN A 90 -0.05 0.33 6.10
N ASN A 91 0.25 0.85 4.90
CA ASN A 91 -0.03 2.24 4.54
C ASN A 91 -0.15 2.43 3.01
N ILE A 92 -0.91 3.44 2.59
CA ILE A 92 -0.90 3.97 1.22
C ILE A 92 -0.31 5.38 1.29
N PHE A 93 0.95 5.52 0.92
CA PHE A 93 1.69 6.76 1.10
C PHE A 93 1.76 7.59 -0.18
N ASP A 94 1.38 8.85 -0.11
CA ASP A 94 1.48 9.80 -1.23
C ASP A 94 2.93 10.26 -1.40
N CYS A 95 3.57 9.85 -2.50
CA CYS A 95 4.98 10.13 -2.77
C CYS A 95 5.26 11.60 -3.08
N ARG A 96 4.22 12.43 -3.24
CA ARG A 96 4.37 13.88 -3.41
C ARG A 96 4.60 14.59 -2.08
N GLN A 97 4.45 13.89 -0.96
CA GLN A 97 4.76 14.40 0.38
C GLN A 97 6.23 14.19 0.72
N ALA A 98 6.72 14.94 1.73
CA ALA A 98 8.07 14.75 2.26
C ALA A 98 8.30 13.29 2.72
N PRO A 99 9.41 12.63 2.31
CA PRO A 99 9.65 11.20 2.58
C PRO A 99 9.57 10.81 4.06
N ASP A 100 10.02 11.68 4.96
CA ASP A 100 10.05 11.41 6.41
C ASP A 100 8.66 11.21 7.03
N LYS A 101 7.60 11.68 6.37
CA LYS A 101 6.21 11.48 6.84
C LYS A 101 5.80 10.01 6.85
N LEU A 102 6.42 9.15 6.03
CA LEU A 102 6.10 7.73 6.04
C LEU A 102 6.41 7.08 7.40
N LYS A 103 7.58 7.39 7.98
CA LYS A 103 7.99 6.87 9.29
C LYS A 103 7.00 7.22 10.41
N GLN A 104 6.35 8.39 10.31
CA GLN A 104 5.40 8.88 11.32
C GLN A 104 4.00 8.26 11.19
N THR A 105 3.67 7.77 10.00
CA THR A 105 2.32 7.29 9.66
C THR A 105 2.23 5.77 9.62
N ILE A 106 3.37 5.08 9.58
CA ILE A 106 3.42 3.63 9.58
C ILE A 106 3.44 3.06 11.01
N ARG A 107 2.65 2.01 11.23
CA ARG A 107 2.59 1.22 12.47
C ARG A 107 2.69 -0.26 12.15
#